data_AF-A0A950U9D6-F1
#
_entry.id   AF-A0A950U9D6-F1
#
_cell.length_a   1.000
_cell.length_b   1.000
_cell.length_c   1.000
_cell.angle_alpha   90.00
_cell.angle_beta   90.00
_cell.angle_gamma   90.00
#
_symmetry.space_group_name_H-M   'P 1'
#
loop_
_entity.id
_entity.type
_entity.pdbx_description
1 polymer ?
#
loop_
_entity_poly.entity_id
_entity_poly.type
_entity_poly.pdbx_seq_one_letter_code
_entity_poly.pdbx_strand_id
1 'polypeptide(L)'
;MYEGRVIVRDGTTDVIRAAADLAERLPESLAPLARIAFNYRWSWLPGGAELFRAIDPERFELCGQNPVRLLQETSSTKLRRAASDKNLLDRAAAVEAAIRADLDRPAAPEIDPDHPVAFLCAEYGVHVSLPIYSGGLGALAGDLLKEASDRAIPMVAVGLMYRKGYFRQRIDAAGWQHEYWIDTDPPRLPAALVTDRDEHPVTVEVPISDAAVTAQIWRVEVGRVPLFLLDTAVAENGPVERWITGRLYEADAETRLAQYVLLGVGGVRALRVLGIEPDVLHLNEGHAALAPLELASGELRNGEPLAQALASARARTVFTTHTPVPAGNDSYPAVAVTRAIGRLALELNYR
;
A
#
# COMPACT_ATOMS: atom_id res chain seq x y z
N MET A 1 8.52 19.11 22.66
CA MET A 1 8.30 20.29 21.81
C MET A 1 8.23 19.83 20.35
N TYR A 2 7.06 19.39 19.91
CA TYR A 2 6.73 19.18 18.49
C TYR A 2 5.62 20.18 18.16
N GLU A 3 5.94 21.47 18.26
CA GLU A 3 5.06 22.55 17.83
C GLU A 3 5.46 22.96 16.42
N GLY A 4 4.63 22.51 15.48
CA GLY A 4 4.81 22.65 14.05
C GLY A 4 4.07 21.52 13.37
N ARG A 5 2.72 21.47 13.51
CA ARG A 5 1.89 20.60 12.67
C ARG A 5 2.09 21.04 11.23
N VAL A 6 3.07 20.45 10.56
CA VAL A 6 3.07 20.35 9.11
C VAL A 6 1.76 19.62 8.81
N ILE A 7 0.79 20.32 8.25
CA ILE A 7 -0.43 19.68 7.75
C ILE A 7 0.03 18.93 6.50
N VAL A 8 0.55 17.72 6.71
CA VAL A 8 0.84 16.76 5.67
C VAL A 8 -0.51 16.32 5.13
N ARG A 9 -0.67 16.36 3.81
CA ARG A 9 -1.85 15.80 3.16
C ARG A 9 -1.67 14.29 3.13
N ASP A 10 -2.76 13.57 3.29
CA ASP A 10 -2.81 12.10 3.23
C ASP A 10 -2.47 11.50 1.85
N GLY A 11 -1.94 12.30 0.90
CA GLY A 11 -1.63 11.90 -0.47
C GLY A 11 -2.76 12.05 -1.48
N THR A 12 -3.98 12.47 -1.09
CA THR A 12 -5.11 12.62 -2.03
C THR A 12 -4.75 13.52 -3.22
N THR A 13 -4.10 14.67 -2.94
CA THR A 13 -3.71 15.61 -4.00
C THR A 13 -2.60 15.07 -4.89
N ASP A 14 -1.75 14.18 -4.37
CA ASP A 14 -0.69 13.55 -5.15
C ASP A 14 -1.26 12.61 -6.21
N VAL A 15 -2.29 11.84 -5.87
CA VAL A 15 -3.01 10.97 -6.83
C VAL A 15 -3.69 11.81 -7.92
N ILE A 16 -4.35 12.92 -7.53
CA ILE A 16 -5.00 13.84 -8.49
C ILE A 16 -3.96 14.44 -9.45
N ARG A 17 -2.82 14.88 -8.93
CA ARG A 17 -1.70 15.42 -9.73
C ARG A 17 -1.14 14.37 -10.67
N ALA A 18 -0.86 13.16 -10.19
CA ALA A 18 -0.35 12.07 -11.03
C ALA A 18 -1.31 11.70 -12.18
N ALA A 19 -2.62 11.71 -11.91
CA ALA A 19 -3.64 11.51 -12.94
C ALA A 19 -3.69 12.67 -13.94
N ALA A 20 -3.54 13.92 -13.49
CA ALA A 20 -3.49 15.09 -14.37
C ALA A 20 -2.24 15.07 -15.27
N ASP A 21 -1.06 14.79 -14.72
CA ASP A 21 0.19 14.68 -15.46
C ASP A 21 0.13 13.60 -16.54
N LEU A 22 -0.57 12.49 -16.27
CA LEU A 22 -0.84 11.46 -17.26
C LEU A 22 -1.81 11.97 -18.33
N ALA A 23 -2.88 12.67 -17.93
CA ALA A 23 -3.88 13.21 -18.86
C ALA A 23 -3.30 14.22 -19.86
N GLU A 24 -2.36 15.08 -19.43
CA GLU A 24 -1.69 16.06 -20.30
C GLU A 24 -0.92 15.42 -21.46
N ARG A 25 -0.52 14.15 -21.33
CA ARG A 25 0.20 13.39 -22.35
C ARG A 25 -0.72 12.66 -23.32
N LEU A 26 -2.03 12.73 -23.10
CA LEU A 26 -3.05 12.03 -23.88
C LEU A 26 -3.84 13.04 -24.75
N PRO A 27 -4.48 12.58 -25.84
CA PRO A 27 -5.55 13.33 -26.46
C PRO A 27 -6.60 13.74 -25.41
N GLU A 28 -7.10 14.97 -25.48
CA GLU A 28 -8.00 15.56 -24.49
C GLU A 28 -9.22 14.67 -24.16
N SER A 29 -9.82 14.03 -25.18
CA SER A 29 -10.96 13.13 -25.00
C SER A 29 -10.65 11.88 -24.17
N LEU A 30 -9.36 11.51 -24.02
CA LEU A 30 -8.91 10.36 -23.22
C LEU A 30 -8.51 10.74 -21.78
N ALA A 31 -8.57 12.02 -21.39
CA ALA A 31 -8.28 12.46 -20.02
C ALA A 31 -9.06 11.68 -18.93
N PRO A 32 -10.34 11.27 -19.11
CA PRO A 32 -11.04 10.40 -18.16
C PRO A 32 -10.31 9.08 -17.87
N LEU A 33 -9.67 8.46 -18.87
CA LEU A 33 -8.96 7.20 -18.67
C LEU A 33 -7.75 7.34 -17.75
N ALA A 34 -7.10 8.50 -17.72
CA ALA A 34 -6.02 8.76 -16.78
C ALA A 34 -6.54 8.79 -15.33
N ARG A 35 -7.67 9.45 -15.07
CA ARG A 35 -8.30 9.47 -13.74
C ARG A 35 -8.79 8.09 -13.31
N ILE A 36 -9.43 7.36 -14.21
CA ILE A 36 -9.84 5.97 -13.98
C ILE A 36 -8.62 5.11 -13.65
N ALA A 37 -7.52 5.25 -14.40
CA ALA A 37 -6.32 4.42 -14.23
C ALA A 37 -5.72 4.46 -12.81
N PHE A 38 -5.88 5.57 -12.09
CA PHE A 38 -5.33 5.79 -10.74
C PHE A 38 -6.24 5.35 -9.58
N ASN A 39 -7.44 4.81 -9.84
CA ASN A 39 -8.27 4.21 -8.80
C ASN A 39 -8.69 2.80 -9.18
N TYR A 40 -8.21 1.79 -8.45
CA TYR A 40 -8.44 0.38 -8.76
C TYR A 40 -9.91 -0.04 -8.83
N ARG A 41 -10.88 0.79 -8.43
CA ARG A 41 -12.31 0.52 -8.56
C ARG A 41 -12.72 0.02 -9.96
N TRP A 42 -12.05 0.49 -11.01
CA TRP A 42 -12.29 0.01 -12.38
C TRP A 42 -12.11 -1.52 -12.52
N SER A 43 -11.25 -2.13 -11.72
CA SER A 43 -10.86 -3.54 -11.86
C SER A 43 -11.92 -4.53 -11.39
N TRP A 44 -12.87 -4.10 -10.56
CA TRP A 44 -14.04 -4.89 -10.18
C TRP A 44 -15.37 -4.21 -10.52
N LEU A 45 -15.35 -3.17 -11.36
CA LEU A 45 -16.54 -2.61 -11.99
C LEU A 45 -16.81 -3.30 -13.34
N PRO A 46 -18.09 -3.56 -13.67
CA PRO A 46 -18.45 -4.06 -14.99
C PRO A 46 -17.91 -3.18 -16.12
N GLY A 47 -17.17 -3.78 -17.06
CA GLY A 47 -16.68 -3.09 -18.25
C GLY A 47 -15.38 -2.30 -18.08
N GLY A 48 -14.80 -2.24 -16.88
CA GLY A 48 -13.61 -1.44 -16.59
C GLY A 48 -12.33 -1.99 -17.23
N ALA A 49 -12.04 -3.30 -17.08
CA ALA A 49 -10.89 -3.92 -17.75
C ALA A 49 -10.99 -3.85 -19.28
N GLU A 50 -12.21 -3.95 -19.81
CA GLU A 50 -12.50 -3.86 -21.24
C GLU A 50 -12.27 -2.46 -21.80
N LEU A 51 -12.26 -1.39 -20.98
CA LEU A 51 -11.90 -0.05 -21.44
C LEU A 51 -10.44 0.00 -21.89
N PHE A 52 -9.54 -0.43 -21.00
CA PHE A 52 -8.10 -0.41 -21.26
C PHE A 52 -7.73 -1.41 -22.35
N ARG A 53 -8.32 -2.62 -22.34
CA ARG A 53 -8.11 -3.62 -23.39
C ARG A 53 -8.51 -3.12 -24.78
N ALA A 54 -9.55 -2.29 -24.90
CA ALA A 54 -10.01 -1.78 -26.20
C ALA A 54 -9.03 -0.81 -26.88
N ILE A 55 -8.12 -0.19 -26.13
CA ILE A 55 -7.12 0.75 -26.67
C ILE A 55 -6.05 -0.02 -27.45
N ASP A 56 -5.48 -1.05 -26.82
CA ASP A 56 -4.44 -1.90 -27.39
C ASP A 56 -4.36 -3.23 -26.62
N PRO A 57 -5.08 -4.28 -27.06
CA PRO A 57 -5.16 -5.54 -26.33
C PRO A 57 -3.80 -6.19 -26.07
N GLU A 58 -2.93 -6.20 -27.08
CA GLU A 58 -1.59 -6.80 -26.98
C GLU A 58 -0.71 -6.02 -26.00
N ARG A 59 -0.72 -4.69 -26.09
CA ARG A 59 0.04 -3.84 -25.15
C ARG A 59 -0.48 -3.98 -23.73
N PHE A 60 -1.79 -4.09 -23.54
CA PHE A 60 -2.38 -4.23 -22.21
C PHE A 60 -1.87 -5.48 -21.49
N GLU A 61 -1.78 -6.62 -22.17
CA GLU A 61 -1.19 -7.83 -21.61
C GLU A 61 0.32 -7.67 -21.35
N LEU A 62 1.07 -7.04 -22.28
CA LEU A 62 2.51 -6.78 -22.10
C LEU A 62 2.81 -5.82 -20.94
N CYS A 63 1.90 -4.91 -20.63
CA CYS A 63 1.98 -4.00 -19.49
C CYS A 63 1.57 -4.68 -18.17
N GLY A 64 1.24 -5.98 -18.18
CA GLY A 64 0.73 -6.68 -16.99
C GLY A 64 -0.62 -6.13 -16.53
N GLN A 65 -1.45 -5.73 -17.50
CA GLN A 65 -2.76 -5.13 -17.29
C GLN A 65 -2.71 -3.86 -16.43
N ASN A 66 -1.58 -3.16 -16.43
CA ASN A 66 -1.41 -1.87 -15.78
C ASN A 66 -1.92 -0.75 -16.70
N PRO A 67 -2.99 -0.01 -16.32
CA PRO A 67 -3.58 1.02 -17.15
C PRO A 67 -2.69 2.27 -17.30
N VAL A 68 -1.92 2.63 -16.27
CA VAL A 68 -0.97 3.75 -16.32
C VAL A 68 0.12 3.46 -17.35
N ARG A 69 0.75 2.28 -17.27
CA ARG A 69 1.75 1.85 -18.26
C ARG A 69 1.17 1.75 -19.68
N LEU A 70 -0.04 1.20 -19.83
CA LEU A 70 -0.70 1.13 -21.12
C LEU A 70 -0.82 2.52 -21.76
N LEU A 71 -1.33 3.50 -21.01
CA LEU A 71 -1.54 4.85 -21.52
C LEU A 71 -0.22 5.57 -21.84
N GLN A 72 0.85 5.28 -21.10
CA GLN A 72 2.19 5.82 -21.36
C GLN A 72 2.90 5.16 -22.56
N GLU A 73 2.69 3.87 -22.78
CA GLU A 73 3.45 3.07 -23.76
C GLU A 73 2.69 2.86 -25.09
N THR A 74 1.40 3.20 -25.16
CA THR A 74 0.61 3.08 -26.39
C THR A 74 1.05 4.11 -27.43
N SER A 75 1.13 3.69 -28.69
CA SER A 75 1.53 4.59 -29.78
C SER A 75 0.52 5.71 -29.99
N SER A 76 1.01 6.89 -30.39
CA SER A 76 0.16 8.06 -30.66
C SER A 76 -0.94 7.79 -31.70
N THR A 77 -0.68 6.90 -32.67
CA THR A 77 -1.68 6.46 -33.66
C THR A 77 -2.83 5.69 -33.02
N LYS A 78 -2.54 4.74 -32.13
CA LYS A 78 -3.58 3.98 -31.41
C LYS A 78 -4.33 4.87 -30.44
N LEU A 79 -3.65 5.77 -29.73
CA LEU A 79 -4.30 6.76 -28.86
C LEU A 79 -5.24 7.69 -29.65
N ARG A 80 -4.84 8.21 -30.82
CA ARG A 80 -5.74 9.03 -31.67
C ARG A 80 -6.95 8.24 -32.18
N ARG A 81 -6.78 6.96 -32.49
CA ARG A 81 -7.91 6.08 -32.87
C ARG A 81 -8.87 5.91 -31.70
N ALA A 82 -8.36 5.57 -30.51
CA ALA A 82 -9.16 5.47 -29.28
C ALA A 82 -9.88 6.79 -28.96
N ALA A 83 -9.20 7.92 -29.13
CA ALA A 83 -9.75 9.26 -28.94
C ALA A 83 -10.89 9.63 -29.91
N SER A 84 -11.02 8.90 -31.03
CA SER A 84 -12.08 9.07 -32.02
C SER A 84 -13.19 8.01 -31.91
N ASP A 85 -13.03 7.03 -31.02
CA ASP A 85 -14.00 5.95 -30.82
C ASP A 85 -15.07 6.38 -29.81
N LYS A 86 -16.22 6.83 -30.33
CA LYS A 86 -17.33 7.30 -29.51
C LYS A 86 -17.83 6.25 -28.51
N ASN A 87 -17.83 4.96 -28.87
CA ASN A 87 -18.30 3.91 -27.95
C ASN A 87 -17.35 3.77 -26.76
N LEU A 88 -16.04 3.81 -27.01
CA LEU A 88 -15.04 3.78 -25.93
C LEU A 88 -15.18 4.98 -25.00
N LEU A 89 -15.35 6.19 -25.57
CA LEU A 89 -15.50 7.42 -24.79
C LEU A 89 -16.78 7.41 -23.93
N ASP A 90 -17.91 6.99 -24.49
CA ASP A 90 -19.18 6.88 -23.76
C ASP A 90 -19.07 5.87 -22.61
N ARG A 91 -18.39 4.74 -22.84
CA ARG A 91 -18.12 3.74 -21.77
C ARG A 91 -17.15 4.26 -20.71
N ALA A 92 -16.12 5.00 -21.09
CA ALA A 92 -15.18 5.60 -20.14
C ALA A 92 -15.90 6.61 -19.24
N ALA A 93 -16.75 7.47 -19.82
CA ALA A 93 -17.58 8.40 -19.06
C ALA A 93 -18.53 7.69 -18.09
N ALA A 94 -19.13 6.57 -18.51
CA ALA A 94 -20.00 5.78 -17.64
C ALA A 94 -19.25 5.14 -16.46
N VAL A 95 -18.07 4.58 -16.69
CA VAL A 95 -17.22 4.02 -15.61
C VAL A 95 -16.74 5.11 -14.67
N GLU A 96 -16.28 6.24 -15.20
CA GLU A 96 -15.87 7.39 -14.37
C GLU A 96 -17.04 7.89 -13.51
N ALA A 97 -18.24 8.03 -14.09
CA ALA A 97 -19.42 8.43 -13.34
C ALA A 97 -19.79 7.42 -12.24
N ALA A 98 -19.65 6.11 -12.51
CA ALA A 98 -19.89 5.06 -11.51
C ALA A 98 -18.87 5.11 -10.36
N ILE A 99 -17.58 5.29 -10.67
CA ILE A 99 -16.53 5.47 -9.65
C ILE A 99 -16.86 6.70 -8.80
N ARG A 100 -17.13 7.85 -9.43
CA ARG A 100 -17.45 9.08 -8.71
C ARG A 100 -18.69 8.92 -7.82
N ALA A 101 -19.76 8.32 -8.33
CA ALA A 101 -20.96 8.07 -7.54
C ALA A 101 -20.67 7.18 -6.32
N ASP A 102 -19.78 6.19 -6.47
CA ASP A 102 -19.36 5.34 -5.35
C ASP A 102 -18.49 6.10 -4.34
N LEU A 103 -17.60 7.00 -4.78
CA LEU A 103 -16.76 7.85 -3.91
C LEU A 103 -17.58 8.92 -3.17
N ASP A 104 -18.61 9.48 -3.81
CA ASP A 104 -19.47 10.54 -3.24
C ASP A 104 -20.49 9.99 -2.23
N ARG A 105 -20.66 8.67 -2.14
CA ARG A 105 -21.57 8.03 -1.18
C ARG A 105 -21.15 8.36 0.27
N PRO A 106 -22.09 8.63 1.19
CA PRO A 106 -21.75 8.79 2.61
C PRO A 106 -21.07 7.53 3.15
N ALA A 107 -20.17 7.74 4.12
CA ALA A 107 -19.55 6.65 4.86
C ALA A 107 -20.61 5.81 5.61
N ALA A 108 -20.29 4.55 5.83
CA ALA A 108 -21.06 3.65 6.68
C ALA A 108 -21.16 4.26 8.10
N PRO A 109 -22.37 4.41 8.68
CA PRO A 109 -22.58 5.16 9.91
C PRO A 109 -22.01 4.48 11.18
N GLU A 110 -21.60 3.22 11.08
CA GLU A 110 -21.11 2.43 12.22
C GLU A 110 -19.70 2.79 12.67
N ILE A 111 -18.93 3.51 11.85
CA ILE A 111 -17.53 3.86 12.11
C ILE A 111 -17.36 5.36 11.85
N ASP A 112 -16.69 6.04 12.76
CA ASP A 112 -16.34 7.45 12.60
C ASP A 112 -15.35 7.61 11.43
N PRO A 113 -15.69 8.37 10.37
CA PRO A 113 -14.77 8.62 9.27
C PRO A 113 -13.49 9.36 9.66
N ASP A 114 -13.51 10.15 10.73
CA ASP A 114 -12.33 10.86 11.25
C ASP A 114 -11.40 9.91 12.02
N HIS A 115 -11.91 8.76 12.46
CA HIS A 115 -11.20 7.72 13.19
C HIS A 115 -11.37 6.33 12.53
N PRO A 116 -10.81 6.12 11.32
CA PRO A 116 -11.07 4.92 10.53
C PRO A 116 -10.45 3.65 11.13
N VAL A 117 -10.81 2.49 10.58
CA VAL A 117 -10.05 1.25 10.82
C VAL A 117 -8.74 1.29 10.05
N ALA A 118 -7.61 1.02 10.72
CA ALA A 118 -6.32 0.81 10.08
C ALA A 118 -6.03 -0.69 9.91
N PHE A 119 -6.05 -1.19 8.69
CA PHE A 119 -5.78 -2.59 8.37
C PHE A 119 -4.33 -2.78 7.90
N LEU A 120 -3.52 -3.49 8.69
CA LEU A 120 -2.10 -3.73 8.39
C LEU A 120 -1.91 -5.17 7.88
N CYS A 121 -1.32 -5.29 6.69
CA CYS A 121 -1.00 -6.59 6.11
C CYS A 121 0.32 -6.56 5.34
N ALA A 122 1.02 -7.69 5.33
CA ALA A 122 2.21 -7.87 4.51
C ALA A 122 1.88 -7.95 3.01
N GLU A 123 0.69 -8.40 2.62
CA GLU A 123 0.34 -8.56 1.21
C GLU A 123 -1.08 -8.13 0.85
N TYR A 124 -1.26 -7.65 -0.38
CA TYR A 124 -2.56 -7.20 -0.90
C TYR A 124 -2.78 -7.65 -2.36
N GLY A 125 -3.70 -8.58 -2.55
CA GLY A 125 -4.14 -9.08 -3.86
C GLY A 125 -5.21 -8.19 -4.49
N VAL A 126 -4.86 -6.93 -4.77
CA VAL A 126 -5.81 -5.97 -5.36
C VAL A 126 -6.05 -6.27 -6.84
N HIS A 127 -4.98 -6.28 -7.63
CA HIS A 127 -4.99 -6.51 -9.06
C HIS A 127 -3.58 -6.91 -9.55
N VAL A 128 -3.47 -7.66 -10.65
CA VAL A 128 -2.19 -8.19 -11.17
C VAL A 128 -1.16 -7.09 -11.48
N SER A 129 -1.61 -5.87 -11.79
CA SER A 129 -0.74 -4.72 -12.03
C SER A 129 0.00 -4.21 -10.78
N LEU A 130 -0.44 -4.60 -9.58
CA LEU A 130 0.16 -4.25 -8.29
C LEU A 130 0.69 -5.53 -7.62
N PRO A 131 1.93 -5.95 -7.93
CA PRO A 131 2.43 -7.28 -7.56
C PRO A 131 2.94 -7.34 -6.11
N ILE A 132 2.08 -7.04 -5.13
CA ILE A 132 2.40 -7.04 -3.69
C ILE A 132 1.71 -8.18 -2.92
N TYR A 133 1.48 -9.32 -3.59
CA TYR A 133 0.92 -10.51 -2.97
C TYR A 133 1.47 -11.81 -3.58
N SER A 134 1.30 -12.91 -2.84
CA SER A 134 1.72 -14.25 -3.24
C SER A 134 0.59 -15.27 -3.16
N GLY A 135 -0.24 -15.22 -2.11
CA GLY A 135 -1.18 -16.31 -1.81
C GLY A 135 -2.55 -15.86 -1.30
N GLY A 136 -3.22 -16.79 -0.59
CA GLY A 136 -4.59 -16.60 -0.11
C GLY A 136 -4.76 -15.51 0.93
N LEU A 137 -3.75 -15.26 1.77
CA LEU A 137 -3.77 -14.16 2.75
C LEU A 137 -3.86 -12.80 2.03
N GLY A 138 -3.06 -12.60 0.99
CA GLY A 138 -3.08 -11.40 0.17
C GLY A 138 -4.37 -11.27 -0.64
N ALA A 139 -4.87 -12.36 -1.23
CA ALA A 139 -6.18 -12.36 -1.90
C ALA A 139 -7.30 -11.89 -0.96
N LEU A 140 -7.36 -12.45 0.25
CA LEU A 140 -8.30 -12.03 1.29
C LEU A 140 -8.12 -10.56 1.66
N ALA A 141 -6.88 -10.09 1.87
CA ALA A 141 -6.60 -8.70 2.20
C ALA A 141 -7.07 -7.74 1.09
N GLY A 142 -6.84 -8.08 -0.17
CA GLY A 142 -7.32 -7.32 -1.32
C GLY A 142 -8.84 -7.28 -1.41
N ASP A 143 -9.50 -8.41 -1.21
CA ASP A 143 -10.97 -8.49 -1.23
C ASP A 143 -11.59 -7.77 -0.02
N LEU A 144 -10.94 -7.79 1.14
CA LEU A 144 -11.37 -6.99 2.31
C LEU A 144 -11.38 -5.50 1.98
N LEU A 145 -10.37 -4.98 1.26
CA LEU A 145 -10.35 -3.57 0.85
C LEU A 145 -11.46 -3.26 -0.17
N LYS A 146 -11.70 -4.16 -1.13
CA LYS A 146 -12.79 -4.00 -2.10
C LYS A 146 -14.16 -3.99 -1.41
N GLU A 147 -14.39 -4.91 -0.47
CA GLU A 147 -15.62 -4.98 0.31
C GLU A 147 -15.79 -3.76 1.23
N ALA A 148 -14.72 -3.29 1.86
CA ALA A 148 -14.75 -2.05 2.64
C ALA A 148 -15.12 -0.85 1.76
N SER A 149 -14.59 -0.77 0.54
CA SER A 149 -14.99 0.22 -0.46
C SER A 149 -16.47 0.07 -0.84
N ASP A 150 -16.93 -1.13 -1.21
CA ASP A 150 -18.30 -1.38 -1.64
C ASP A 150 -19.32 -1.11 -0.53
N ARG A 151 -18.92 -1.27 0.73
CA ARG A 151 -19.74 -0.95 1.90
C ARG A 151 -19.55 0.47 2.42
N ALA A 152 -18.68 1.27 1.81
CA ALA A 152 -18.29 2.60 2.26
C ALA A 152 -17.81 2.65 3.72
N ILE A 153 -17.16 1.58 4.19
CA ILE A 153 -16.55 1.47 5.51
C ILE A 153 -15.33 2.41 5.56
N PRO A 154 -15.26 3.36 6.51
CA PRO A 154 -14.04 4.12 6.78
C PRO A 154 -12.89 3.19 7.18
N MET A 155 -12.00 2.95 6.22
CA MET A 155 -10.84 2.09 6.39
C MET A 155 -9.66 2.69 5.62
N VAL A 156 -8.48 2.57 6.21
CA VAL A 156 -7.20 2.78 5.56
C VAL A 156 -6.40 1.49 5.66
N ALA A 157 -5.51 1.25 4.70
CA ALA A 157 -4.68 0.06 4.69
C ALA A 157 -3.19 0.44 4.69
N VAL A 158 -2.35 -0.39 5.31
CA VAL A 158 -0.89 -0.18 5.32
C VAL A 158 -0.16 -1.47 5.01
N GLY A 159 0.74 -1.40 4.03
CA GLY A 159 1.60 -2.50 3.59
C GLY A 159 2.99 -2.03 3.20
N LEU A 160 3.71 -2.88 2.47
CA LEU A 160 5.06 -2.60 1.97
C LEU A 160 5.05 -2.55 0.42
N MET A 161 5.82 -1.62 -0.15
CA MET A 161 6.03 -1.51 -1.60
C MET A 161 7.15 -2.47 -2.03
N TYR A 162 6.82 -3.73 -2.33
CA TYR A 162 7.83 -4.69 -2.77
C TYR A 162 8.37 -4.39 -4.17
N ARG A 163 9.65 -4.08 -4.27
CA ARG A 163 10.33 -3.75 -5.54
C ARG A 163 10.36 -4.92 -6.51
N LYS A 164 10.22 -6.17 -6.06
CA LYS A 164 10.26 -7.37 -6.90
C LYS A 164 9.03 -8.26 -6.77
N GLY A 165 8.05 -7.86 -5.96
CA GLY A 165 6.89 -8.67 -5.63
C GLY A 165 7.24 -10.08 -5.16
N TYR A 166 6.42 -11.04 -5.58
CA TYR A 166 6.73 -12.47 -5.49
C TYR A 166 7.38 -13.01 -6.77
N PHE A 167 7.95 -14.21 -6.72
CA PHE A 167 8.59 -14.78 -7.89
C PHE A 167 7.56 -15.13 -8.98
N ARG A 168 8.02 -15.09 -10.24
CA ARG A 168 7.31 -15.68 -11.38
C ARG A 168 7.82 -17.09 -11.62
N GLN A 169 6.87 -18.01 -11.75
CA GLN A 169 7.15 -19.41 -12.01
C GLN A 169 7.38 -19.62 -13.51
N ARG A 170 8.44 -20.35 -13.86
CA ARG A 170 8.62 -20.97 -15.18
C ARG A 170 8.92 -22.45 -15.00
N ILE A 171 8.18 -23.30 -15.70
CA ILE A 171 8.47 -24.73 -15.77
C ILE A 171 9.29 -24.99 -17.05
N ASP A 172 10.42 -25.68 -16.91
CA ASP A 172 11.23 -26.07 -18.07
C ASP A 172 10.71 -27.36 -18.74
N ALA A 173 11.36 -27.76 -19.83
CA ALA A 173 10.97 -28.96 -20.58
C ALA A 173 11.16 -30.28 -19.80
N ALA A 174 11.93 -30.26 -18.69
CA ALA A 174 12.14 -31.39 -17.81
C ALA A 174 11.16 -31.41 -16.61
N GLY A 175 10.27 -30.41 -16.52
CA GLY A 175 9.30 -30.29 -15.43
C GLY A 175 9.83 -29.59 -14.17
N TRP A 176 11.03 -29.01 -14.22
CA TRP A 176 11.60 -28.29 -13.07
C TRP A 176 11.10 -26.85 -13.01
N GLN A 177 10.82 -26.39 -11.79
CA GLN A 177 10.51 -25.00 -11.50
C GLN A 177 11.78 -24.14 -11.51
N HIS A 178 11.68 -23.01 -12.20
CA HIS A 178 12.64 -21.91 -12.18
C HIS A 178 11.93 -20.64 -11.72
N GLU A 179 12.61 -19.89 -10.87
CA GLU A 179 12.09 -18.68 -10.25
C GLU A 179 12.82 -17.48 -10.83
N TYR A 180 12.07 -16.46 -11.21
CA TYR A 180 12.63 -15.18 -11.62
C TYR A 180 11.78 -14.03 -11.08
N TRP A 181 12.41 -12.90 -10.85
CA TRP A 181 11.77 -11.71 -10.32
C TRP A 181 11.75 -10.62 -11.38
N ILE A 182 10.69 -9.83 -11.39
CA ILE A 182 10.57 -8.65 -12.24
C ILE A 182 10.56 -7.44 -11.34
N ASP A 183 11.43 -6.49 -11.64
CA ASP A 183 11.44 -5.22 -10.93
C ASP A 183 10.14 -4.45 -11.20
N THR A 184 9.53 -4.00 -10.13
CA THR A 184 8.42 -3.06 -10.11
C THR A 184 9.00 -1.66 -10.26
N ASP A 185 8.31 -0.83 -11.04
CA ASP A 185 8.63 0.59 -11.24
C ASP A 185 7.48 1.42 -10.63
N PRO A 186 7.54 1.77 -9.32
CA PRO A 186 6.45 2.45 -8.64
C PRO A 186 5.94 3.73 -9.31
N PRO A 187 6.80 4.60 -9.90
CA PRO A 187 6.36 5.74 -10.72
C PRO A 187 5.44 5.40 -11.89
N ARG A 188 5.39 4.14 -12.34
CA ARG A 188 4.50 3.66 -13.41
C ARG A 188 3.34 2.82 -12.90
N LEU A 189 3.18 2.66 -11.59
CA LEU A 189 2.01 2.03 -11.01
C LEU A 189 0.85 3.04 -10.91
N PRO A 190 -0.40 2.56 -10.77
CA PRO A 190 -1.53 3.31 -10.23
C PRO A 190 -1.32 3.74 -8.76
N ALA A 191 -0.22 4.43 -8.49
CA ALA A 191 0.23 4.85 -7.17
C ALA A 191 0.84 6.25 -7.27
N ALA A 192 0.73 7.04 -6.21
CA ALA A 192 1.37 8.34 -6.11
C ALA A 192 2.30 8.39 -4.90
N LEU A 193 3.48 8.99 -5.07
CA LEU A 193 4.37 9.28 -3.97
C LEU A 193 3.73 10.38 -3.13
N VAL A 194 3.59 10.16 -1.83
CA VAL A 194 3.01 11.17 -0.92
C VAL A 194 4.03 12.25 -0.67
N THR A 195 3.64 13.51 -0.89
CA THR A 195 4.52 14.66 -0.71
C THR A 195 4.00 15.66 0.32
N ASP A 196 4.92 16.41 0.90
CA ASP A 196 4.60 17.54 1.78
C ASP A 196 4.15 18.77 0.95
N ARG A 197 4.01 19.91 1.62
CA ARG A 197 3.54 21.15 0.99
C ARG A 197 4.56 21.76 0.01
N ASP A 198 5.82 21.40 0.16
CA ASP A 198 6.93 21.84 -0.67
C ASP A 198 7.29 20.78 -1.74
N GLU A 199 6.41 19.80 -1.94
CA GLU A 199 6.54 18.67 -2.87
C GLU A 199 7.71 17.72 -2.58
N HIS A 200 8.24 17.73 -1.34
CA HIS A 200 9.23 16.74 -0.92
C HIS A 200 8.54 15.44 -0.48
N PRO A 201 9.15 14.26 -0.75
CA PRO A 201 8.59 12.99 -0.29
C PRO A 201 8.40 12.97 1.23
N VAL A 202 7.21 12.59 1.68
CA VAL A 202 6.95 12.32 3.10
C VAL A 202 7.64 11.01 3.46
N THR A 203 8.46 11.05 4.50
CA THR A 203 9.19 9.89 4.99
C THR A 203 8.92 9.64 6.47
N VAL A 204 9.11 8.38 6.87
CA VAL A 204 9.18 7.96 8.27
C VAL A 204 10.51 7.29 8.53
N GLU A 205 11.07 7.56 9.70
CA GLU A 205 12.28 6.89 10.18
C GLU A 205 11.88 5.80 11.18
N VAL A 206 12.43 4.60 11.02
CA VAL A 206 12.23 3.46 11.91
C VAL A 206 13.59 2.93 12.35
N PRO A 207 13.90 2.89 13.66
CA PRO A 207 15.11 2.24 14.14
C PRO A 207 14.97 0.72 13.98
N ILE A 208 15.79 0.13 13.10
CA ILE A 208 15.83 -1.32 12.86
C ILE A 208 17.26 -1.79 13.02
N SER A 209 17.50 -2.65 14.01
CA SER A 209 18.83 -3.09 14.41
C SER A 209 19.74 -1.87 14.70
N ASP A 210 20.81 -1.72 13.92
CA ASP A 210 21.78 -0.64 14.05
C ASP A 210 21.58 0.51 13.05
N ALA A 211 20.51 0.48 12.27
CA ALA A 211 20.20 1.47 11.25
C ALA A 211 18.96 2.29 11.61
N ALA A 212 18.98 3.57 11.22
CA ALA A 212 17.80 4.41 11.12
C ALA A 212 17.24 4.25 9.70
N VAL A 213 16.26 3.36 9.54
CA VAL A 213 15.70 3.03 8.22
C VAL A 213 14.70 4.09 7.81
N THR A 214 14.96 4.77 6.71
CA THR A 214 14.02 5.75 6.14
C THR A 214 13.07 5.05 5.17
N ALA A 215 11.78 5.31 5.27
CA ALA A 215 10.80 4.82 4.30
C ALA A 215 9.96 5.98 3.77
N GLN A 216 9.88 6.10 2.44
CA GLN A 216 8.91 6.98 1.78
C GLN A 216 7.54 6.29 1.69
N ILE A 217 6.48 7.07 1.52
CA ILE A 217 5.11 6.57 1.50
C ILE A 217 4.51 6.71 0.11
N TRP A 218 3.99 5.61 -0.43
CA TRP A 218 3.16 5.61 -1.64
C TRP A 218 1.69 5.46 -1.26
N ARG A 219 0.80 6.20 -1.91
CA ARG A 219 -0.65 6.04 -1.81
C ARG A 219 -1.19 5.35 -3.06
N VAL A 220 -2.05 4.35 -2.84
CA VAL A 220 -2.80 3.63 -3.87
C VAL A 220 -4.29 3.73 -3.53
N GLU A 221 -5.11 4.08 -4.50
CA GLU A 221 -6.57 4.11 -4.34
C GLU A 221 -7.17 2.74 -4.65
N VAL A 222 -7.72 2.07 -3.63
CA VAL A 222 -8.50 0.83 -3.79
C VAL A 222 -9.96 1.17 -3.56
N GLY A 223 -10.59 1.76 -4.59
CA GLY A 223 -11.94 2.29 -4.45
C GLY A 223 -11.94 3.46 -3.48
N ARG A 224 -12.63 3.30 -2.35
CA ARG A 224 -12.67 4.29 -1.26
C ARG A 224 -11.56 4.12 -0.24
N VAL A 225 -10.83 3.01 -0.27
CA VAL A 225 -9.82 2.68 0.74
C VAL A 225 -8.45 3.14 0.24
N PRO A 226 -7.81 4.13 0.90
CA PRO A 226 -6.42 4.45 0.62
C PRO A 226 -5.52 3.36 1.21
N LEU A 227 -4.69 2.77 0.35
CA LEU A 227 -3.63 1.84 0.73
C LEU A 227 -2.29 2.56 0.70
N PHE A 228 -1.65 2.65 1.87
CA PHE A 228 -0.33 3.23 2.05
C PHE A 228 0.74 2.14 2.01
N LEU A 229 1.73 2.30 1.15
CA LEU A 229 2.82 1.34 0.96
C LEU A 229 4.15 2.00 1.31
N LEU A 230 4.84 1.43 2.30
CA LEU A 230 6.16 1.90 2.74
C LEU A 230 7.24 1.37 1.81
N ASP A 231 8.14 2.24 1.37
CA ASP A 231 9.24 1.92 0.45
C ASP A 231 10.57 2.38 1.03
N THR A 232 11.49 1.45 1.29
CA THR A 232 12.84 1.78 1.78
C THR A 232 13.84 1.99 0.65
N ALA A 233 13.42 1.90 -0.62
CA ALA A 233 14.27 2.15 -1.80
C ALA A 233 14.55 3.65 -2.03
N VAL A 234 15.08 4.31 -1.00
CA VAL A 234 15.43 5.75 -0.97
C VAL A 234 16.94 5.96 -0.86
N ALA A 235 17.41 7.16 -1.21
CA ALA A 235 18.84 7.46 -1.33
C ALA A 235 19.59 7.41 0.01
N GLU A 236 18.90 7.75 1.09
CA GLU A 236 19.34 7.83 2.48
C GLU A 236 19.73 6.46 3.04
N ASN A 237 19.11 5.40 2.53
CA ASN A 237 19.33 4.03 2.97
C ASN A 237 20.50 3.37 2.24
N GLY A 238 21.23 2.52 2.96
CA GLY A 238 22.22 1.62 2.37
C GLY A 238 21.58 0.42 1.66
N PRO A 239 22.37 -0.44 1.01
CA PRO A 239 21.85 -1.59 0.25
C PRO A 239 21.02 -2.57 1.10
N VAL A 240 21.36 -2.75 2.37
CA VAL A 240 20.66 -3.65 3.29
C VAL A 240 19.28 -3.08 3.64
N GLU A 241 19.21 -1.80 3.98
CA GLU A 241 17.96 -1.13 4.36
C GLU A 241 17.01 -1.03 3.16
N ARG A 242 17.54 -0.75 1.96
CA ARG A 242 16.76 -0.80 0.71
C ARG A 242 16.23 -2.18 0.39
N TRP A 243 16.90 -3.25 0.84
CA TRP A 243 16.47 -4.62 0.59
C TRP A 243 15.27 -5.03 1.45
N ILE A 244 14.96 -4.29 2.53
CA ILE A 244 13.78 -4.56 3.37
C ILE A 244 12.50 -4.58 2.52
N THR A 245 12.31 -3.63 1.59
CA THR A 245 11.17 -3.64 0.65
C THR A 245 11.52 -4.29 -0.69
N GLY A 246 12.53 -5.17 -0.73
CA GLY A 246 12.98 -5.85 -1.94
C GLY A 246 11.97 -6.88 -2.45
N ARG A 247 11.68 -7.91 -1.65
CA ARG A 247 10.85 -9.07 -2.03
C ARG A 247 9.80 -9.40 -0.98
N LEU A 248 8.66 -9.88 -1.45
CA LEU A 248 7.64 -10.49 -0.58
C LEU A 248 8.10 -11.89 -0.17
N TYR A 249 7.96 -12.21 1.12
CA TYR A 249 8.38 -13.48 1.74
C TYR A 249 9.84 -13.84 1.48
N GLU A 250 10.74 -12.96 1.93
CA GLU A 250 12.18 -13.23 1.90
C GLU A 250 12.54 -14.41 2.82
N ALA A 251 13.45 -15.28 2.36
CA ALA A 251 13.85 -16.46 3.12
C ALA A 251 14.80 -16.13 4.27
N ASP A 252 15.53 -15.01 4.16
CA ASP A 252 16.40 -14.51 5.21
C ASP A 252 15.59 -13.99 6.42
N ALA A 253 15.79 -14.62 7.56
CA ALA A 253 15.02 -14.35 8.77
C ALA A 253 15.25 -12.92 9.32
N GLU A 254 16.47 -12.38 9.20
CA GLU A 254 16.78 -11.03 9.67
C GLU A 254 16.07 -9.98 8.81
N THR A 255 16.11 -10.13 7.48
CA THR A 255 15.36 -9.28 6.53
C THR A 255 13.86 -9.37 6.78
N ARG A 256 13.32 -10.59 6.98
CA ARG A 256 11.89 -10.78 7.26
C ARG A 256 11.47 -10.15 8.59
N LEU A 257 12.30 -10.22 9.62
CA LEU A 257 12.06 -9.51 10.87
C LEU A 257 12.11 -7.99 10.67
N ALA A 258 13.07 -7.48 9.89
CA ALA A 258 13.14 -6.06 9.55
C ALA A 258 11.89 -5.58 8.79
N GLN A 259 11.33 -6.41 7.90
CA GLN A 259 10.04 -6.14 7.25
C GLN A 259 8.91 -6.01 8.27
N TYR A 260 8.89 -6.85 9.31
CA TYR A 260 7.85 -6.82 10.34
C TYR A 260 7.97 -5.61 11.26
N VAL A 261 9.20 -5.20 11.58
CA VAL A 261 9.47 -3.95 12.29
C VAL A 261 9.01 -2.76 11.45
N LEU A 262 9.37 -2.72 10.16
CA LEU A 262 8.96 -1.66 9.25
C LEU A 262 7.43 -1.60 9.09
N LEU A 263 6.77 -2.73 8.84
CA LEU A 263 5.32 -2.79 8.67
C LEU A 263 4.59 -2.37 9.96
N GLY A 264 5.01 -2.90 11.11
CA GLY A 264 4.37 -2.60 12.38
C GLY A 264 4.63 -1.17 12.87
N VAL A 265 5.90 -0.83 13.11
CA VAL A 265 6.31 0.46 13.68
C VAL A 265 6.22 1.56 12.64
N GLY A 266 6.79 1.32 11.45
CA GLY A 266 6.73 2.27 10.34
C GLY A 266 5.29 2.52 9.89
N GLY A 267 4.43 1.51 9.93
CA GLY A 267 3.01 1.66 9.58
C GLY A 267 2.27 2.62 10.53
N VAL A 268 2.47 2.48 11.84
CA VAL A 268 1.87 3.40 12.83
C VAL A 268 2.46 4.82 12.71
N ARG A 269 3.79 4.93 12.49
CA ARG A 269 4.42 6.24 12.24
C ARG A 269 3.91 6.90 10.96
N ALA A 270 3.66 6.12 9.91
CA ALA A 270 3.10 6.59 8.64
C ALA A 270 1.69 7.15 8.84
N LEU A 271 0.80 6.42 9.53
CA LEU A 271 -0.53 6.94 9.87
C LEU A 271 -0.44 8.26 10.64
N ARG A 272 0.44 8.33 11.64
CA ARG A 272 0.64 9.54 12.45
C ARG A 272 1.14 10.74 11.64
N VAL A 273 2.14 10.56 10.77
CA VAL A 273 2.66 11.67 9.95
C VAL A 273 1.65 12.14 8.90
N LEU A 274 0.78 11.25 8.42
CA LEU A 274 -0.34 11.57 7.53
C LEU A 274 -1.54 12.18 8.26
N GLY A 275 -1.48 12.30 9.59
CA GLY A 275 -2.57 12.85 10.41
C GLY A 275 -3.77 11.91 10.55
N ILE A 276 -3.59 10.61 10.36
CA ILE A 276 -4.62 9.58 10.46
C ILE A 276 -4.56 8.94 11.85
N GLU A 277 -5.61 9.09 12.64
CA GLU A 277 -5.74 8.54 13.99
C GLU A 277 -6.82 7.45 14.00
N PRO A 278 -6.47 6.16 13.85
CA PRO A 278 -7.45 5.09 13.80
C PRO A 278 -8.01 4.71 15.18
N ASP A 279 -9.31 4.38 15.25
CA ASP A 279 -9.92 3.80 16.45
C ASP A 279 -9.46 2.36 16.68
N VAL A 280 -9.29 1.61 15.59
CA VAL A 280 -8.91 0.20 15.60
C VAL A 280 -7.74 -0.06 14.66
N LEU A 281 -6.70 -0.71 15.18
CA LEU A 281 -5.68 -1.39 14.39
C LEU A 281 -6.07 -2.85 14.19
N HIS A 282 -6.24 -3.26 12.94
CA HIS A 282 -6.48 -4.65 12.57
C HIS A 282 -5.22 -5.25 11.94
N LEU A 283 -4.62 -6.21 12.63
CA LEU A 283 -3.43 -6.93 12.20
C LEU A 283 -3.82 -8.22 11.47
N ASN A 284 -3.40 -8.35 10.22
CA ASN A 284 -3.56 -9.56 9.44
C ASN A 284 -2.31 -10.45 9.57
N GLU A 285 -2.41 -11.46 10.42
CA GLU A 285 -1.30 -12.27 10.95
C GLU A 285 -0.21 -11.50 11.71
N GLY A 286 0.81 -12.22 12.17
CA GLY A 286 1.91 -11.70 12.99
C GLY A 286 2.86 -10.71 12.30
N HIS A 287 2.69 -10.43 11.01
CA HIS A 287 3.59 -9.57 10.22
C HIS A 287 3.72 -8.15 10.78
N ALA A 288 2.63 -7.62 11.36
CA ALA A 288 2.56 -6.29 11.93
C ALA A 288 2.50 -6.32 13.47
N ALA A 289 2.95 -7.40 14.12
CA ALA A 289 2.80 -7.62 15.56
C ALA A 289 3.47 -6.55 16.44
N LEU A 290 4.37 -5.73 15.88
CA LEU A 290 5.02 -4.62 16.58
C LEU A 290 4.22 -3.30 16.54
N ALA A 291 3.15 -3.22 15.75
CA ALA A 291 2.31 -2.03 15.66
C ALA A 291 1.69 -1.62 17.02
N PRO A 292 1.14 -2.53 17.85
CA PRO A 292 0.59 -2.16 19.14
C PRO A 292 1.64 -1.61 20.11
N LEU A 293 2.91 -2.01 19.98
CA LEU A 293 4.00 -1.45 20.78
C LEU A 293 4.28 0.01 20.41
N GLU A 294 4.28 0.34 19.11
CA GLU A 294 4.41 1.73 18.64
C GLU A 294 3.17 2.58 18.95
N LEU A 295 1.99 1.95 19.02
CA LEU A 295 0.76 2.62 19.47
C LEU A 295 0.87 3.03 20.95
N ALA A 296 1.23 2.08 21.84
CA ALA A 296 1.47 2.34 23.26
C ALA A 296 2.58 3.40 23.47
N SER A 297 3.54 3.44 22.56
CA SER A 297 4.65 4.37 22.59
C SER A 297 4.25 5.84 22.45
N GLY A 298 3.13 6.13 21.78
CA GLY A 298 2.55 7.47 21.75
C GLY A 298 2.07 7.92 23.13
N GLU A 299 1.38 7.04 23.84
CA GLU A 299 0.84 7.32 25.19
C GLU A 299 1.95 7.43 26.23
N LEU A 300 2.96 6.55 26.17
CA LEU A 300 4.16 6.63 27.02
C LEU A 300 4.87 7.99 26.89
N ARG A 301 5.01 8.51 25.66
CA ARG A 301 5.61 9.83 25.40
C ARG A 301 4.78 10.98 25.97
N ASN A 302 3.48 10.77 26.18
CA ASN A 302 2.58 11.72 26.84
C ASN A 302 2.57 11.56 28.38
N GLY A 303 3.37 10.64 28.93
CA GLY A 303 3.53 10.45 30.37
C GLY A 303 2.63 9.37 30.98
N GLU A 304 1.87 8.62 30.16
CA GLU A 304 1.04 7.53 30.67
C GLU A 304 1.90 6.38 31.21
N PRO A 305 1.51 5.71 32.31
CA PRO A 305 2.20 4.54 32.81
C PRO A 305 2.22 3.40 31.78
N LEU A 306 3.31 2.63 31.74
CA LEU A 306 3.47 1.55 30.77
C LEU A 306 2.30 0.55 30.75
N ALA A 307 1.82 0.14 31.91
CA ALA A 307 0.71 -0.80 32.00
C ALA A 307 -0.57 -0.25 31.35
N GLN A 308 -0.82 1.05 31.47
CA GLN A 308 -1.98 1.72 30.89
C GLN A 308 -1.82 1.88 29.38
N ALA A 309 -0.65 2.31 28.92
CA ALA A 309 -0.34 2.42 27.49
C ALA A 309 -0.49 1.07 26.75
N LEU A 310 -0.01 -0.02 27.35
CA LEU A 310 -0.18 -1.37 26.80
C LEU A 310 -1.64 -1.83 26.83
N ALA A 311 -2.38 -1.53 27.89
CA ALA A 311 -3.80 -1.87 28.00
C ALA A 311 -4.65 -1.13 26.95
N SER A 312 -4.38 0.15 26.74
CA SER A 312 -5.02 0.96 25.70
C SER A 312 -4.70 0.43 24.30
N ALA A 313 -3.42 0.20 23.98
CA ALA A 313 -3.02 -0.36 22.69
C ALA A 313 -3.67 -1.72 22.43
N ARG A 314 -3.76 -2.58 23.46
CA ARG A 314 -4.46 -3.87 23.38
C ARG A 314 -5.95 -3.69 23.10
N ALA A 315 -6.62 -2.73 23.75
CA ALA A 315 -8.05 -2.48 23.54
C ALA A 315 -8.36 -1.98 22.12
N ARG A 316 -7.40 -1.30 21.48
CA ARG A 316 -7.49 -0.80 20.10
C ARG A 316 -6.95 -1.78 19.05
N THR A 317 -6.52 -2.99 19.42
CA THR A 317 -5.92 -3.94 18.48
C THR A 317 -6.80 -5.17 18.27
N VAL A 318 -7.13 -5.46 17.02
CA VAL A 318 -7.71 -6.72 16.56
C VAL A 318 -6.65 -7.53 15.83
N PHE A 319 -6.51 -8.80 16.17
CA PHE A 319 -5.57 -9.71 15.53
C PHE A 319 -6.33 -10.87 14.88
N THR A 320 -6.05 -11.13 13.60
CA THR A 320 -6.57 -12.30 12.90
C THR A 320 -5.43 -13.23 12.52
N THR A 321 -5.54 -14.49 12.92
CA THR A 321 -4.64 -15.58 12.47
C THR A 321 -5.37 -16.49 11.50
N HIS A 322 -4.67 -16.91 10.45
CA HIS A 322 -5.20 -17.77 9.39
C HIS A 322 -4.62 -19.17 9.45
N THR A 323 -3.45 -19.33 10.05
CA THR A 323 -2.80 -20.64 10.15
C THR A 323 -2.91 -21.18 11.58
N PRO A 324 -3.80 -22.16 11.85
CA PRO A 324 -4.02 -22.70 13.19
C PRO A 324 -2.88 -23.62 13.68
N VAL A 325 -1.79 -23.75 12.90
CA VAL A 325 -0.64 -24.61 13.23
C VAL A 325 0.64 -23.79 13.41
N PRO A 326 1.51 -24.12 14.39
CA PRO A 326 2.73 -23.36 14.65
C PRO A 326 3.66 -23.22 13.44
N ALA A 327 3.70 -24.22 12.56
CA ALA A 327 4.59 -24.21 11.38
C ALA A 327 4.30 -23.11 10.36
N GLY A 328 3.09 -22.52 10.38
CA GLY A 328 2.75 -21.37 9.54
C GLY A 328 2.92 -20.01 10.21
N ASN A 329 3.44 -19.99 11.44
CA ASN A 329 3.66 -18.79 12.23
C ASN A 329 5.16 -18.59 12.45
N ASP A 330 5.69 -17.43 12.07
CA ASP A 330 7.11 -17.16 12.31
C ASP A 330 7.39 -17.03 13.80
N SER A 331 8.51 -17.60 14.22
CA SER A 331 9.01 -17.51 15.59
C SER A 331 10.46 -17.05 15.55
N TYR A 332 10.77 -16.07 16.40
CA TYR A 332 12.10 -15.47 16.47
C TYR A 332 12.71 -15.70 17.85
N PRO A 333 14.01 -16.05 17.94
CA PRO A 333 14.73 -16.04 19.20
C PRO A 333 14.66 -14.64 19.83
N ALA A 334 14.49 -14.56 21.16
CA ALA A 334 14.40 -13.28 21.86
C ALA A 334 15.57 -12.34 21.54
N VAL A 335 16.79 -12.87 21.43
CA VAL A 335 17.98 -12.09 21.07
C VAL A 335 17.87 -11.43 19.68
N ALA A 336 17.23 -12.08 18.71
CA ALA A 336 17.03 -11.52 17.38
C ALA A 336 16.03 -10.35 17.43
N VAL A 337 14.94 -10.52 18.19
CA VAL A 337 13.95 -9.45 18.42
C VAL A 337 14.61 -8.29 19.15
N THR A 338 15.27 -8.53 20.29
CA THR A 338 15.96 -7.48 21.06
C THR A 338 17.00 -6.74 20.22
N ARG A 339 17.73 -7.43 19.33
CA ARG A 339 18.64 -6.78 18.39
C ARG A 339 17.86 -5.87 17.43
N ALA A 340 16.83 -6.41 16.78
CA ALA A 340 16.05 -5.69 15.76
C ALA A 340 15.33 -4.45 16.31
N ILE A 341 14.80 -4.51 17.54
CA ILE A 341 14.04 -3.41 18.16
C ILE A 341 14.77 -2.74 19.34
N GLY A 342 16.06 -2.98 19.53
CA GLY A 342 16.78 -2.50 20.72
C GLY A 342 16.80 -0.98 20.83
N ARG A 343 17.06 -0.29 19.73
CA ARG A 343 17.00 1.19 19.67
C ARG A 343 15.57 1.72 19.83
N LEU A 344 14.59 1.00 19.28
CA LEU A 344 13.18 1.32 19.52
C LEU A 344 12.86 1.26 21.02
N ALA A 345 13.24 0.19 21.72
CA ALA A 345 12.99 0.07 23.16
C ALA A 345 13.57 1.25 23.96
N LEU A 346 14.75 1.76 23.57
CA LEU A 346 15.35 2.97 24.16
C LEU A 346 14.54 4.24 23.87
N GLU A 347 14.10 4.45 22.63
CA GLU A 347 13.23 5.60 22.26
C GLU A 347 11.93 5.60 23.06
N LEU A 348 11.41 4.41 23.33
CA LEU A 348 10.13 4.21 23.99
C LEU A 348 10.25 4.12 25.52
N ASN A 349 11.47 4.30 26.06
CA ASN A 349 11.77 4.30 27.49
C ASN A 349 11.33 3.00 28.20
N TYR A 350 11.25 1.88 27.47
CA TYR A 350 11.09 0.55 28.05
C TYR A 350 12.40 0.20 28.75
N ARG A 351 12.43 0.35 30.08
CA ARG A 351 13.57 -0.06 30.92
C ARG A 351 13.45 -1.50 31.37
#